data_AF-A0A960BKZ1-F1
#
_entry.id   AF-A0A960BKZ1-F1
#
_cell.length_a   1.000
_cell.length_b   1.000
_cell.length_c   1.000
_cell.angle_alpha   90.00
_cell.angle_beta   90.00
_cell.angle_gamma   90.00
#
_symmetry.space_group_name_H-M   'P 1'
#
loop_
_entity.id
_entity.type
_entity.pdbx_description
1 polymer ?
#
loop_
_entity_poly.entity_id
_entity_poly.type
_entity_poly.pdbx_seq_one_letter_code
_entity_poly.pdbx_strand_id
1 'polypeptide(L)'
;MSHTIRAGLLALATGITVSVGLLGTSPAGADTSSLLSQPTATAKKKQAEKPPPKPLIPSKKASSVPMPAPTTSPTLIKPVQIPDSFIVLPPTYEWRIEDRVLYLTSTVEDAQLLLRTTPAGDTLVRESALRRDQVFPGVDKVVYRGGRGDDVLNASSLSIPLDAFGGWGRDELTGGHSHDRLNGEQGHDHLSGHEGDDTLIGGIGTDELSGGEGDDWLVAIDNNTADIAYTGGLNQHDSVWVDKQVGGPATDTVRWARAGTTVHEVESFVAGDKTLDGDDIWDPQLANGVGAAPAYVSHGDEPLWPSDMRPSGQDVVQGALGDCKVVAGISAVAHSNPGGSGLAIRRAMTDFGDGTFGVALGDDYYRVDGDLVEDGGSLLYAGTGRDGALWAAIAEKAIAWHDSRANRFRGTYEQLKRTGSLEVFTAFGSSEVGNPFTNRYARSAADLGTKLFRQWNAYEPMTLSLMGSLNSVGGSHAYTVWNVVANPANPAQTRVVLRNPWGRDGNANPGIPGNADANPNDALVTYTAQQIWNDNRNISRVNWGRATS
;
A
#
# COMPACT_ATOMS: atom_id res chain seq x y z
N MET A 1 -24.35 -29.80 -61.56
CA MET A 1 -25.22 -29.64 -60.37
C MET A 1 -24.92 -28.24 -59.83
N SER A 2 -25.51 -27.13 -60.31
CA SER A 2 -26.92 -26.65 -60.24
C SER A 2 -27.49 -26.85 -58.83
N HIS A 3 -27.92 -25.84 -58.06
CA HIS A 3 -28.56 -24.58 -58.42
C HIS A 3 -28.24 -23.40 -57.48
N THR A 4 -28.08 -22.24 -58.12
CA THR A 4 -28.38 -20.88 -57.67
C THR A 4 -29.91 -20.66 -57.58
N ILE A 5 -30.40 -19.72 -56.74
CA ILE A 5 -31.36 -18.62 -57.08
C ILE A 5 -32.15 -18.05 -55.87
N ARG A 6 -31.91 -16.75 -55.63
CA ARG A 6 -32.81 -15.58 -55.38
C ARG A 6 -33.97 -15.58 -54.36
N ALA A 7 -33.88 -14.57 -53.50
CA ALA A 7 -34.70 -13.33 -53.39
C ALA A 7 -36.24 -13.41 -53.40
N GLY A 8 -36.87 -12.70 -52.46
CA GLY A 8 -38.31 -12.44 -52.46
C GLY A 8 -38.80 -11.53 -51.33
N LEU A 9 -38.66 -10.23 -51.58
CA LEU A 9 -39.29 -9.06 -50.94
C LEU A 9 -40.83 -9.18 -50.84
N LEU A 10 -41.47 -8.78 -49.71
CA LEU A 10 -42.58 -7.79 -49.71
C LEU A 10 -43.04 -7.35 -48.31
N ALA A 11 -43.52 -6.12 -48.28
CA ALA A 11 -43.80 -5.21 -47.19
C ALA A 11 -45.23 -5.26 -46.60
N LEU A 12 -45.42 -4.55 -45.48
CA LEU A 12 -46.47 -3.53 -45.21
C LEU A 12 -46.22 -2.98 -43.78
N ALA A 13 -45.68 -1.77 -43.62
CA ALA A 13 -46.39 -0.47 -43.53
C ALA A 13 -47.35 -0.42 -42.33
N THR A 14 -47.06 0.37 -41.31
CA THR A 14 -47.51 1.76 -41.12
C THR A 14 -46.75 2.30 -39.88
N GLY A 15 -46.28 3.55 -39.75
CA GLY A 15 -46.51 4.80 -40.45
C GLY A 15 -46.57 5.92 -39.40
N ILE A 16 -46.01 7.09 -39.75
CA ILE A 16 -46.34 8.44 -39.20
C ILE A 16 -45.57 8.84 -37.91
N THR A 17 -44.80 9.94 -37.80
CA THR A 17 -44.44 11.05 -38.72
C THR A 17 -43.17 11.76 -38.27
N VAL A 18 -42.49 12.31 -39.28
CA VAL A 18 -41.42 13.33 -39.35
C VAL A 18 -41.83 14.62 -38.61
N SER A 19 -40.96 15.37 -37.94
CA SER A 19 -40.20 16.46 -38.59
C SER A 19 -39.11 17.06 -37.71
N VAL A 20 -37.94 17.20 -38.33
CA VAL A 20 -36.74 17.94 -37.92
C VAL A 20 -36.96 19.44 -38.13
N GLY A 21 -36.47 20.26 -37.20
CA GLY A 21 -36.42 21.72 -37.33
C GLY A 21 -35.18 22.27 -36.62
N LEU A 22 -34.29 22.86 -37.42
CA LEU A 22 -32.94 23.33 -37.16
C LEU A 22 -32.87 24.71 -36.43
N LEU A 23 -31.67 25.01 -35.89
CA LEU A 23 -30.96 26.32 -35.81
C LEU A 23 -31.16 27.29 -34.63
N GLY A 24 -30.02 27.81 -34.13
CA GLY A 24 -29.86 29.18 -33.59
C GLY A 24 -29.19 29.25 -32.21
N THR A 25 -27.85 29.25 -32.09
CA THR A 25 -26.93 30.41 -31.91
C THR A 25 -27.07 31.24 -30.61
N SER A 26 -25.95 31.32 -29.85
CA SER A 26 -25.61 32.11 -28.63
C SER A 26 -25.73 33.65 -28.78
N PRO A 27 -25.23 34.56 -27.88
CA PRO A 27 -24.71 34.49 -26.49
C PRO A 27 -25.20 35.65 -25.54
N ALA A 28 -24.55 35.81 -24.37
CA ALA A 28 -24.54 36.95 -23.41
C ALA A 28 -25.78 37.10 -22.51
N GLY A 29 -25.73 37.40 -21.21
CA GLY A 29 -24.70 37.93 -20.31
C GLY A 29 -25.40 38.96 -19.40
N ALA A 30 -25.35 38.81 -18.07
CA ALA A 30 -25.48 39.93 -17.12
C ALA A 30 -25.39 39.47 -15.65
N ASP A 31 -24.46 40.11 -14.97
CA ASP A 31 -24.21 40.27 -13.54
C ASP A 31 -25.38 40.76 -12.66
N THR A 32 -25.15 40.65 -11.34
CA THR A 32 -25.74 41.40 -10.19
C THR A 32 -27.15 40.96 -9.70
N SER A 33 -27.52 40.91 -8.41
CA SER A 33 -26.95 41.34 -7.13
C SER A 33 -27.79 40.83 -5.93
N SER A 34 -27.13 40.61 -4.78
CA SER A 34 -27.57 40.98 -3.40
C SER A 34 -28.80 40.25 -2.78
N LEU A 35 -28.99 39.94 -1.48
CA LEU A 35 -28.52 40.37 -0.15
C LEU A 35 -28.67 39.14 0.79
N LEU A 36 -27.67 38.72 1.57
CA LEU A 36 -27.40 39.11 2.96
C LEU A 36 -28.59 38.98 3.95
N SER A 37 -28.53 37.98 4.83
CA SER A 37 -28.50 38.21 6.30
C SER A 37 -28.14 36.91 7.05
N GLN A 38 -27.07 36.98 7.84
CA GLN A 38 -26.68 36.02 8.87
C GLN A 38 -27.63 36.13 10.09
N PRO A 39 -27.43 35.27 11.11
CA PRO A 39 -26.72 35.84 12.26
C PRO A 39 -25.64 34.94 12.88
N THR A 40 -24.61 35.63 13.35
CA THR A 40 -23.54 35.21 14.26
C THR A 40 -24.00 35.28 15.72
N ALA A 41 -23.45 34.44 16.61
CA ALA A 41 -23.08 34.82 17.98
C ALA A 41 -22.34 33.71 18.77
N THR A 42 -21.03 33.89 18.87
CA THR A 42 -20.19 33.95 20.10
C THR A 42 -20.20 32.86 21.18
N ALA A 43 -18.96 32.44 21.48
CA ALA A 43 -18.50 31.59 22.56
C ALA A 43 -18.79 32.10 23.99
N LYS A 44 -19.04 31.15 24.91
CA LYS A 44 -18.76 31.28 26.36
C LYS A 44 -18.25 29.95 26.93
N LYS A 45 -17.07 30.02 27.58
CA LYS A 45 -16.48 29.02 28.48
C LYS A 45 -17.51 28.50 29.49
N LYS A 46 -17.59 27.18 29.69
CA LYS A 46 -18.17 26.57 30.89
C LYS A 46 -17.10 25.77 31.62
N GLN A 47 -16.88 26.17 32.87
CA GLN A 47 -16.05 25.49 33.87
C GLN A 47 -16.69 24.15 34.27
N ALA A 48 -15.83 23.19 34.60
CA ALA A 48 -16.17 21.91 35.22
C ALA A 48 -16.80 22.12 36.60
N GLU A 49 -17.97 21.54 36.82
CA GLU A 49 -18.65 21.49 38.11
C GLU A 49 -18.58 20.07 38.68
N LYS A 50 -18.03 19.96 39.89
CA LYS A 50 -17.78 18.73 40.64
C LYS A 50 -19.09 18.21 41.24
N PRO A 51 -19.37 16.89 41.27
CA PRO A 51 -20.59 16.37 41.88
C PRO A 51 -20.60 16.54 43.41
N PRO A 52 -21.77 16.74 44.05
CA PRO A 52 -21.89 17.03 45.48
C PRO A 52 -21.62 15.79 46.36
N PRO A 53 -21.20 15.97 47.62
CA PRO A 53 -20.84 14.87 48.53
C PRO A 53 -22.08 14.13 49.07
N LYS A 54 -21.95 12.81 49.24
CA LYS A 54 -22.94 11.96 49.93
C LYS A 54 -23.07 12.35 51.42
N PRO A 55 -24.28 12.34 52.01
CA PRO A 55 -24.46 12.67 53.41
C PRO A 55 -23.94 11.57 54.35
N LEU A 56 -23.24 12.00 55.40
CA LEU A 56 -22.76 11.20 56.54
C LEU A 56 -23.94 10.71 57.39
N ILE A 57 -24.01 9.40 57.63
CA ILE A 57 -24.90 8.79 58.62
C ILE A 57 -24.23 8.91 60.00
N PRO A 58 -24.91 9.43 61.04
CA PRO A 58 -24.30 9.65 62.35
C PRO A 58 -24.22 8.37 63.19
N SER A 59 -23.06 8.17 63.83
CA SER A 59 -22.83 7.16 64.86
C SER A 59 -23.68 7.43 66.10
N LYS A 60 -24.46 6.44 66.57
CA LYS A 60 -25.01 6.44 67.93
C LYS A 60 -24.45 5.28 68.75
N LYS A 61 -23.92 5.66 69.91
CA LYS A 61 -23.39 4.82 70.99
C LYS A 61 -24.43 3.86 71.57
N ALA A 62 -23.90 2.76 72.08
CA ALA A 62 -24.54 1.66 72.77
C ALA A 62 -25.32 2.05 74.03
N SER A 63 -26.35 1.26 74.35
CA SER A 63 -26.83 1.06 75.72
C SER A 63 -27.24 -0.41 75.92
N SER A 64 -26.86 -0.90 77.09
CA SER A 64 -26.75 -2.27 77.59
C SER A 64 -28.05 -2.91 78.10
N VAL A 65 -28.26 -4.21 77.83
CA VAL A 65 -29.12 -5.12 78.60
C VAL A 65 -28.47 -6.53 78.59
N PRO A 66 -28.49 -7.33 79.69
CA PRO A 66 -27.43 -8.28 80.02
C PRO A 66 -27.62 -9.70 79.43
N MET A 67 -26.50 -10.42 79.34
CA MET A 67 -26.41 -11.83 78.93
C MET A 67 -27.02 -12.80 79.98
N PRO A 68 -27.70 -13.86 79.56
CA PRO A 68 -27.71 -15.13 80.26
C PRO A 68 -26.58 -16.05 79.77
N ALA A 69 -26.03 -16.85 80.70
CA ALA A 69 -24.93 -17.80 80.50
C ALA A 69 -25.36 -19.05 79.67
N PRO A 70 -24.41 -19.83 79.13
CA PRO A 70 -24.61 -20.67 77.95
C PRO A 70 -25.05 -22.09 78.32
N THR A 71 -25.99 -22.66 77.57
CA THR A 71 -26.24 -24.10 77.57
C THR A 71 -26.64 -24.62 76.20
N THR A 72 -25.97 -25.70 75.81
CA THR A 72 -26.26 -26.68 74.73
C THR A 72 -25.80 -26.36 73.31
N SER A 73 -24.72 -27.07 72.94
CA SER A 73 -24.19 -27.52 71.66
C SER A 73 -24.87 -27.06 70.36
N PRO A 74 -24.11 -26.55 69.36
CA PRO A 74 -24.66 -26.19 68.06
C PRO A 74 -25.00 -27.45 67.26
N THR A 75 -26.26 -27.54 66.85
CA THR A 75 -26.69 -28.40 65.74
C THR A 75 -25.86 -28.04 64.51
N LEU A 76 -25.10 -29.00 63.98
CA LEU A 76 -24.44 -28.89 62.68
C LEU A 76 -25.50 -28.57 61.62
N ILE A 77 -25.54 -27.32 61.15
CA ILE A 77 -26.11 -27.03 59.83
C ILE A 77 -25.12 -27.64 58.85
N LYS A 78 -25.52 -28.74 58.19
CA LYS A 78 -24.73 -29.31 57.10
C LYS A 78 -24.47 -28.19 56.08
N PRO A 79 -23.24 -28.00 55.59
CA PRO A 79 -23.01 -27.06 54.50
C PRO A 79 -23.91 -27.45 53.34
N VAL A 80 -24.63 -26.47 52.79
CA VAL A 80 -25.25 -26.63 51.48
C VAL A 80 -24.10 -26.97 50.53
N GLN A 81 -24.09 -28.20 50.03
CA GLN A 81 -23.19 -28.62 48.97
C GLN A 81 -23.58 -27.80 47.74
N ILE A 82 -22.79 -26.79 47.42
CA ILE A 82 -22.79 -26.21 46.07
C ILE A 82 -22.14 -27.29 45.20
N PRO A 83 -22.80 -27.82 44.16
CA PRO A 83 -22.17 -28.82 43.31
C PRO A 83 -20.90 -28.23 42.67
N ASP A 84 -19.78 -28.95 42.82
CA ASP A 84 -18.46 -28.64 42.25
C ASP A 84 -18.41 -28.83 40.72
N SER A 85 -19.39 -28.30 39.99
CA SER A 85 -19.38 -28.31 38.53
C SER A 85 -19.78 -26.95 37.98
N PHE A 86 -18.97 -25.94 38.25
CA PHE A 86 -18.77 -24.89 37.26
C PHE A 86 -18.05 -25.56 36.09
N ILE A 87 -18.79 -25.87 35.02
CA ILE A 87 -18.18 -26.25 33.75
C ILE A 87 -17.41 -25.01 33.29
N VAL A 88 -16.09 -25.03 33.46
CA VAL A 88 -15.22 -24.07 32.78
C VAL A 88 -15.29 -24.45 31.31
N LEU A 89 -16.08 -23.70 30.54
CA LEU A 89 -16.09 -23.87 29.09
C LEU A 89 -14.67 -23.57 28.57
N PRO A 90 -14.15 -24.40 27.65
CA PRO A 90 -12.89 -24.08 26.99
C PRO A 90 -13.02 -22.72 26.28
N PRO A 91 -11.90 -21.97 26.14
CA PRO A 91 -11.90 -20.76 25.34
C PRO A 91 -12.36 -21.06 23.92
N THR A 92 -12.92 -20.06 23.25
CA THR A 92 -13.37 -20.18 21.85
C THR A 92 -12.22 -20.05 20.86
N TYR A 93 -10.99 -19.87 21.35
CA TYR A 93 -9.78 -19.77 20.54
C TYR A 93 -8.60 -20.50 21.18
N GLU A 94 -7.67 -20.95 20.34
CA GLU A 94 -6.32 -21.32 20.70
C GLU A 94 -5.37 -20.16 20.46
N TRP A 95 -4.27 -20.09 21.23
CA TRP A 95 -3.28 -19.04 21.09
C TRP A 95 -1.85 -19.54 21.28
N ARG A 96 -0.92 -18.86 20.61
CA ARG A 96 0.53 -19.01 20.79
C ARG A 96 1.23 -17.67 20.59
N ILE A 97 2.42 -17.53 21.15
CA ILE A 97 3.28 -16.36 20.93
C ILE A 97 4.60 -16.83 20.34
N GLU A 98 4.99 -16.25 19.22
CA GLU A 98 6.30 -16.44 18.58
C GLU A 98 6.83 -15.08 18.16
N ASP A 99 8.09 -14.79 18.51
CA ASP A 99 8.76 -13.53 18.16
C ASP A 99 7.92 -12.27 18.46
N ARG A 100 7.24 -12.27 19.61
CA ARG A 100 6.35 -11.20 20.10
C ARG A 100 5.09 -10.99 19.24
N VAL A 101 4.77 -11.92 18.35
CA VAL A 101 3.49 -11.97 17.63
C VAL A 101 2.53 -12.90 18.37
N LEU A 102 1.34 -12.40 18.69
CA LEU A 102 0.26 -13.20 19.27
C LEU A 102 -0.61 -13.78 18.15
N TYR A 103 -0.57 -15.10 17.99
CA TYR A 103 -1.46 -15.81 17.07
C TYR A 103 -2.69 -16.27 17.84
N LEU A 104 -3.86 -15.96 17.29
CA LEU A 104 -5.18 -16.35 17.74
C LEU A 104 -5.86 -17.15 16.63
N THR A 105 -6.39 -18.32 16.95
CA THR A 105 -7.12 -19.15 16.00
C THR A 105 -8.41 -19.61 16.65
N SER A 106 -9.55 -19.30 16.02
CA SER A 106 -10.84 -19.76 16.48
C SER A 106 -10.90 -21.29 16.53
N THR A 107 -11.63 -21.80 17.49
CA THR A 107 -11.90 -23.25 17.66
C THR A 107 -13.39 -23.57 17.62
N VAL A 108 -14.20 -22.55 17.37
CA VAL A 108 -15.67 -22.64 17.26
C VAL A 108 -16.09 -22.16 15.88
N GLU A 109 -17.35 -22.36 15.53
CA GLU A 109 -17.85 -21.87 14.24
C GLU A 109 -17.96 -20.33 14.24
N ASP A 110 -18.65 -19.77 15.23
CA ASP A 110 -18.86 -18.31 15.32
C ASP A 110 -18.13 -17.75 16.56
N ALA A 111 -16.92 -17.20 16.39
CA ALA A 111 -16.18 -16.55 17.46
C ALA A 111 -16.56 -15.06 17.60
N GLN A 112 -16.50 -14.55 18.83
CA GLN A 112 -16.72 -13.13 19.11
C GLN A 112 -15.66 -12.61 20.07
N LEU A 113 -14.64 -11.97 19.51
CA LEU A 113 -13.47 -11.48 20.22
C LEU A 113 -13.40 -9.95 20.20
N LEU A 114 -12.93 -9.40 21.33
CA LEU A 114 -12.65 -7.98 21.50
C LEU A 114 -11.19 -7.82 21.92
N LEU A 115 -10.40 -7.14 21.09
CA LEU A 115 -9.00 -6.85 21.32
C LEU A 115 -8.80 -5.40 21.74
N ARG A 116 -7.97 -5.17 22.76
CA ARG A 116 -7.67 -3.81 23.26
C ARG A 116 -6.24 -3.71 23.76
N THR A 117 -5.67 -2.52 23.66
CA THR A 117 -4.45 -2.17 24.41
C THR A 117 -4.83 -1.73 25.82
N THR A 118 -4.23 -2.35 26.84
CA THR A 118 -4.40 -1.94 28.23
C THR A 118 -3.65 -0.63 28.52
N PRO A 119 -3.94 0.08 29.63
CA PRO A 119 -3.14 1.24 30.03
C PRO A 119 -1.66 0.95 30.30
N ALA A 120 -1.31 -0.32 30.53
CA ALA A 120 0.07 -0.77 30.70
C ALA A 120 0.80 -1.02 29.35
N GLY A 121 0.09 -0.94 28.23
CA GLY A 121 0.59 -1.28 26.90
C GLY A 121 0.45 -2.76 26.52
N ASP A 122 -0.09 -3.59 27.41
CA ASP A 122 -0.31 -5.03 27.14
C ASP A 122 -1.54 -5.26 26.26
N THR A 123 -1.56 -6.33 25.48
CA THR A 123 -2.71 -6.74 24.67
C THR A 123 -3.72 -7.50 25.53
N LEU A 124 -4.97 -7.05 25.55
CA LEU A 124 -6.08 -7.74 26.20
C LEU A 124 -7.00 -8.36 25.15
N VAL A 125 -7.27 -9.66 25.29
CA VAL A 125 -8.27 -10.40 24.52
C VAL A 125 -9.46 -10.68 25.42
N ARG A 126 -10.65 -10.27 24.99
CA ARG A 126 -11.93 -10.58 25.66
C ARG A 126 -12.81 -11.45 24.78
N GLU A 127 -13.28 -12.57 25.34
CA GLU A 127 -14.33 -13.38 24.72
C GLU A 127 -15.70 -12.86 25.15
N SER A 128 -16.50 -12.40 24.20
CA SER A 128 -17.81 -11.80 24.51
C SER A 128 -18.78 -12.81 25.12
N ALA A 129 -18.78 -14.05 24.62
CA ALA A 129 -19.66 -15.13 25.09
C ALA A 129 -19.31 -15.62 26.50
N LEU A 130 -18.01 -15.65 26.84
CA LEU A 130 -17.51 -16.18 28.12
C LEU A 130 -17.18 -15.09 29.15
N ARG A 131 -17.22 -13.81 28.75
CA ARG A 131 -16.83 -12.63 29.55
C ARG A 131 -15.49 -12.82 30.25
N ARG A 132 -14.55 -13.42 29.54
CA ARG A 132 -13.23 -13.78 30.04
C ARG A 132 -12.19 -12.85 29.43
N ASP A 133 -11.36 -12.26 30.29
CA ASP A 133 -10.22 -11.44 29.88
C ASP A 133 -8.93 -12.24 29.99
N GLN A 134 -8.11 -12.16 28.96
CA GLN A 134 -6.74 -12.65 28.97
C GLN A 134 -5.80 -11.54 28.53
N VAL A 135 -4.70 -11.35 29.27
CA VAL A 135 -3.73 -10.27 29.03
C VAL A 135 -2.39 -10.88 28.60
N PHE A 136 -1.81 -10.30 27.55
CA PHE A 136 -0.58 -10.74 26.90
C PHE A 136 0.42 -9.57 26.88
N PRO A 137 1.41 -9.57 27.77
CA PRO A 137 2.42 -8.52 27.81
C PRO A 137 3.48 -8.69 26.71
N GLY A 138 3.99 -7.56 26.20
CA GLY A 138 5.13 -7.54 25.28
C GLY A 138 4.86 -8.06 23.86
N VAL A 139 3.60 -8.07 23.44
CA VAL A 139 3.17 -8.41 22.07
C VAL A 139 3.29 -7.17 21.18
N ASP A 140 3.89 -7.33 20.01
CA ASP A 140 4.11 -6.27 19.03
C ASP A 140 3.14 -6.35 17.84
N LYS A 141 2.49 -7.50 17.62
CA LYS A 141 1.51 -7.72 16.55
C LYS A 141 0.53 -8.83 16.93
N VAL A 142 -0.71 -8.75 16.44
CA VAL A 142 -1.70 -9.83 16.53
C VAL A 142 -1.97 -10.43 15.16
N VAL A 143 -2.11 -11.75 15.10
CA VAL A 143 -2.60 -12.48 13.93
C VAL A 143 -3.85 -13.25 14.36
N TYR A 144 -5.00 -12.99 13.74
CA TYR A 144 -6.27 -13.65 14.02
C TYR A 144 -6.74 -14.49 12.83
N ARG A 145 -7.26 -15.69 13.08
CA ARG A 145 -7.92 -16.55 12.10
C ARG A 145 -9.29 -17.00 12.62
N GLY A 146 -10.36 -16.61 11.95
CA GLY A 146 -11.76 -16.92 12.32
C GLY A 146 -12.21 -18.32 11.93
N GLY A 147 -11.82 -18.80 10.75
CA GLY A 147 -11.98 -20.20 10.39
C GLY A 147 -13.30 -20.48 9.66
N ARG A 148 -14.29 -21.09 10.33
CA ARG A 148 -15.54 -21.53 9.68
C ARG A 148 -16.74 -20.96 10.41
N GLY A 149 -17.43 -19.97 9.89
CA GLY A 149 -18.68 -19.45 10.46
C GLY A 149 -18.68 -17.93 10.42
N ASP A 150 -19.67 -17.33 11.08
CA ASP A 150 -19.82 -15.87 11.08
C ASP A 150 -19.06 -15.30 12.30
N ASP A 151 -17.80 -14.92 12.09
CA ASP A 151 -16.92 -14.43 13.15
C ASP A 151 -17.02 -12.90 13.35
N VAL A 152 -16.82 -12.45 14.60
CA VAL A 152 -16.74 -11.03 14.95
C VAL A 152 -15.45 -10.75 15.68
N LEU A 153 -14.58 -9.96 15.07
CA LEU A 153 -13.37 -9.44 15.69
C LEU A 153 -13.45 -7.91 15.80
N ASN A 154 -13.52 -7.40 17.02
CA ASN A 154 -13.44 -5.97 17.27
C ASN A 154 -12.09 -5.58 17.87
N ALA A 155 -11.22 -4.93 17.09
CA ALA A 155 -9.93 -4.41 17.54
C ALA A 155 -9.84 -2.88 17.56
N SER A 156 -10.97 -2.17 17.55
CA SER A 156 -11.05 -0.69 17.51
C SER A 156 -10.30 0.04 18.63
N SER A 157 -9.83 -0.65 19.67
CA SER A 157 -9.02 -0.09 20.77
C SER A 157 -7.62 -0.70 20.86
N LEU A 158 -7.19 -1.42 19.84
CA LEU A 158 -5.85 -1.98 19.69
C LEU A 158 -4.93 -0.90 19.10
N SER A 159 -3.67 -0.88 19.53
CA SER A 159 -2.68 0.14 19.14
C SER A 159 -1.39 -0.49 18.60
N ILE A 160 -1.48 -1.77 18.22
CA ILE A 160 -0.43 -2.55 17.58
C ILE A 160 -1.02 -3.17 16.31
N PRO A 161 -0.20 -3.48 15.29
CA PRO A 161 -0.67 -4.09 14.05
C PRO A 161 -1.49 -5.37 14.27
N LEU A 162 -2.50 -5.53 13.43
CA LEU A 162 -3.36 -6.71 13.34
C LEU A 162 -3.36 -7.26 11.91
N ASP A 163 -3.10 -8.56 11.76
CA ASP A 163 -3.52 -9.31 10.58
C ASP A 163 -4.75 -10.15 10.97
N ALA A 164 -5.90 -9.89 10.37
CA ALA A 164 -7.13 -10.64 10.61
C ALA A 164 -7.59 -11.34 9.34
N PHE A 165 -7.83 -12.65 9.44
CA PHE A 165 -8.37 -13.49 8.38
C PHE A 165 -9.73 -14.00 8.86
N GLY A 166 -10.81 -13.63 8.16
CA GLY A 166 -12.19 -14.01 8.48
C GLY A 166 -12.37 -15.52 8.33
N GLY A 167 -12.23 -16.00 7.10
CA GLY A 167 -12.33 -17.42 6.80
C GLY A 167 -13.50 -17.68 5.88
N TRP A 168 -14.40 -18.53 6.33
CA TRP A 168 -15.64 -18.81 5.62
C TRP A 168 -16.78 -18.20 6.43
N GLY A 169 -17.70 -17.48 5.83
CA GLY A 169 -18.91 -17.03 6.51
C GLY A 169 -19.16 -15.54 6.30
N ARG A 170 -19.98 -14.94 7.14
CA ARG A 170 -20.15 -13.49 7.18
C ARG A 170 -19.37 -12.96 8.37
N ASP A 171 -18.19 -12.43 8.09
CA ASP A 171 -17.28 -11.95 9.10
C ASP A 171 -17.40 -10.44 9.30
N GLU A 172 -17.29 -9.99 10.56
CA GLU A 172 -17.17 -8.59 10.93
C GLU A 172 -15.78 -8.36 11.54
N LEU A 173 -14.87 -7.80 10.73
CA LEU A 173 -13.48 -7.54 11.13
C LEU A 173 -13.25 -6.04 11.27
N THR A 174 -12.85 -5.62 12.46
CA THR A 174 -12.56 -4.23 12.78
C THR A 174 -11.12 -4.09 13.25
N GLY A 175 -10.32 -3.30 12.53
CA GLY A 175 -8.96 -2.88 12.88
C GLY A 175 -8.91 -1.87 14.04
N GLY A 176 -7.72 -1.37 14.32
CA GLY A 176 -7.36 -0.53 15.45
C GLY A 176 -6.78 0.82 15.03
N HIS A 177 -5.71 1.24 15.72
CA HIS A 177 -5.04 2.54 15.50
C HIS A 177 -3.71 2.41 14.75
N SER A 178 -3.42 1.23 14.21
CA SER A 178 -2.14 0.88 13.60
C SER A 178 -2.40 0.46 12.15
N HIS A 179 -1.34 0.31 11.36
CA HIS A 179 -1.42 -0.31 10.04
C HIS A 179 -1.87 -1.77 10.14
N ASP A 180 -3.12 -2.04 9.77
CA ASP A 180 -3.75 -3.33 9.88
C ASP A 180 -3.99 -3.97 8.51
N ARG A 181 -4.02 -5.30 8.49
CA ARG A 181 -4.39 -6.12 7.33
C ARG A 181 -5.64 -6.91 7.66
N LEU A 182 -6.74 -6.61 7.00
CA LEU A 182 -8.02 -7.31 7.16
C LEU A 182 -8.33 -8.05 5.85
N ASN A 183 -8.53 -9.36 5.92
CA ASN A 183 -8.92 -10.20 4.79
C ASN A 183 -10.20 -10.96 5.15
N GLY A 184 -11.31 -10.67 4.47
CA GLY A 184 -12.59 -11.38 4.66
C GLY A 184 -12.52 -12.84 4.23
N GLU A 185 -11.71 -13.13 3.20
CA GLU A 185 -11.56 -14.44 2.57
C GLU A 185 -12.83 -14.89 1.81
N GLN A 186 -13.71 -15.69 2.39
CA GLN A 186 -14.91 -16.20 1.70
C GLN A 186 -16.19 -15.82 2.42
N GLY A 187 -17.04 -15.08 1.74
CA GLY A 187 -18.44 -14.91 2.12
C GLY A 187 -18.94 -13.49 1.94
N HIS A 188 -19.57 -12.90 2.94
CA HIS A 188 -20.20 -11.57 2.79
C HIS A 188 -19.76 -10.70 3.94
N ASP A 189 -18.60 -10.08 3.81
CA ASP A 189 -17.83 -9.61 4.95
C ASP A 189 -17.96 -8.10 5.16
N HIS A 190 -17.76 -7.66 6.40
CA HIS A 190 -17.68 -6.26 6.77
C HIS A 190 -16.31 -5.96 7.38
N LEU A 191 -15.52 -5.15 6.66
CA LEU A 191 -14.16 -4.81 7.02
C LEU A 191 -14.06 -3.31 7.33
N SER A 192 -13.51 -2.96 8.49
CA SER A 192 -13.30 -1.55 8.90
C SER A 192 -11.88 -1.35 9.43
N GLY A 193 -11.04 -0.58 8.73
CA GLY A 193 -9.63 -0.35 9.08
C GLY A 193 -9.44 0.51 10.33
N HIS A 194 -10.20 1.59 10.44
CA HIS A 194 -10.07 2.63 11.49
C HIS A 194 -8.93 3.62 11.26
N GLU A 195 -7.96 3.77 12.16
CA GLU A 195 -6.85 4.72 11.99
C GLU A 195 -5.59 3.94 11.59
N GLY A 196 -4.83 4.49 10.65
CA GLY A 196 -3.67 3.81 10.09
C GLY A 196 -3.80 3.68 8.58
N ASP A 197 -2.68 3.49 7.90
CA ASP A 197 -2.69 3.06 6.50
C ASP A 197 -2.96 1.55 6.46
N ASP A 198 -4.20 1.17 6.15
CA ASP A 198 -4.68 -0.21 6.25
C ASP A 198 -4.74 -0.92 4.90
N THR A 199 -4.69 -2.25 4.92
CA THR A 199 -4.99 -3.10 3.75
C THR A 199 -6.25 -3.93 4.02
N LEU A 200 -7.31 -3.65 3.28
CA LEU A 200 -8.59 -4.35 3.37
C LEU A 200 -8.82 -5.13 2.08
N ILE A 201 -8.98 -6.45 2.20
CA ILE A 201 -9.23 -7.38 1.11
C ILE A 201 -10.58 -8.04 1.37
N GLY A 202 -11.58 -7.76 0.54
CA GLY A 202 -12.92 -8.35 0.67
C GLY A 202 -12.85 -9.87 0.54
N GLY A 203 -12.36 -10.33 -0.60
CA GLY A 203 -12.22 -11.75 -0.89
C GLY A 203 -13.30 -12.18 -1.88
N ILE A 204 -13.85 -13.37 -1.70
CA ILE A 204 -14.93 -13.88 -2.55
C ILE A 204 -16.27 -13.57 -1.90
N GLY A 205 -17.08 -12.79 -2.61
CA GLY A 205 -18.49 -12.57 -2.31
C GLY A 205 -18.83 -11.09 -2.26
N THR A 206 -19.96 -10.72 -1.65
CA THR A 206 -20.38 -9.31 -1.57
C THR A 206 -19.97 -8.73 -0.24
N ASP A 207 -18.98 -7.84 -0.30
CA ASP A 207 -18.28 -7.29 0.84
C ASP A 207 -18.50 -5.78 0.99
N GLU A 208 -18.39 -5.29 2.23
CA GLU A 208 -18.33 -3.88 2.54
C GLU A 208 -16.99 -3.55 3.21
N LEU A 209 -16.20 -2.69 2.56
CA LEU A 209 -14.87 -2.30 3.00
C LEU A 209 -14.87 -0.83 3.38
N SER A 210 -14.38 -0.47 4.57
CA SER A 210 -14.22 0.91 5.01
C SER A 210 -12.79 1.14 5.49
N GLY A 211 -12.00 1.89 4.73
CA GLY A 211 -10.60 2.21 5.08
C GLY A 211 -10.52 3.00 6.39
N GLY A 212 -10.87 4.28 6.33
CA GLY A 212 -11.05 5.10 7.54
C GLY A 212 -10.16 6.33 7.54
N GLU A 213 -9.31 6.44 8.56
CA GLU A 213 -8.28 7.47 8.67
C GLU A 213 -6.90 6.94 8.28
N GLY A 214 -6.44 7.24 7.07
CA GLY A 214 -5.10 6.86 6.63
C GLY A 214 -5.04 6.93 5.12
N ASP A 215 -3.90 6.54 4.54
CA ASP A 215 -3.83 6.23 3.12
C ASP A 215 -4.07 4.71 2.99
N ASP A 216 -5.26 4.29 2.56
CA ASP A 216 -5.65 2.87 2.63
C ASP A 216 -5.56 2.13 1.29
N TRP A 217 -5.41 0.80 1.34
CA TRP A 217 -5.59 -0.10 0.19
C TRP A 217 -6.87 -0.90 0.36
N LEU A 218 -7.83 -0.69 -0.54
CA LEU A 218 -9.09 -1.42 -0.56
C LEU A 218 -9.12 -2.30 -1.81
N VAL A 219 -9.18 -3.62 -1.62
CA VAL A 219 -9.21 -4.61 -2.68
C VAL A 219 -10.57 -5.31 -2.68
N ALA A 220 -11.35 -5.01 -3.71
CA ALA A 220 -12.66 -5.58 -4.03
C ALA A 220 -12.63 -6.32 -5.38
N ILE A 221 -11.45 -6.62 -5.92
CA ILE A 221 -11.34 -7.42 -7.15
C ILE A 221 -11.54 -8.89 -6.82
N ASP A 222 -12.59 -9.48 -7.39
CA ASP A 222 -12.92 -10.88 -7.17
C ASP A 222 -13.47 -11.58 -8.43
N ASN A 223 -14.21 -12.68 -8.23
CA ASN A 223 -14.86 -13.45 -9.29
C ASN A 223 -16.21 -12.87 -9.79
N ASN A 224 -16.37 -11.55 -9.68
CA ASN A 224 -17.48 -10.73 -10.17
C ASN A 224 -18.71 -10.75 -9.25
N THR A 225 -18.51 -10.72 -7.94
CA THR A 225 -19.53 -10.25 -6.99
C THR A 225 -19.49 -8.72 -6.90
N ALA A 226 -20.44 -8.13 -6.19
CA ALA A 226 -20.55 -6.67 -6.11
C ALA A 226 -20.20 -6.22 -4.70
N ASP A 227 -19.18 -5.37 -4.60
CA ASP A 227 -18.69 -4.85 -3.34
C ASP A 227 -18.97 -3.37 -3.17
N ILE A 228 -18.80 -2.88 -1.95
CA ILE A 228 -18.84 -1.45 -1.64
C ILE A 228 -17.59 -1.05 -0.88
N ALA A 229 -16.79 -0.18 -1.49
CA ALA A 229 -15.58 0.38 -0.89
C ALA A 229 -15.81 1.83 -0.43
N TYR A 230 -15.62 2.10 0.86
CA TYR A 230 -15.69 3.41 1.49
C TYR A 230 -14.27 3.89 1.82
N THR A 231 -13.84 4.96 1.16
CA THR A 231 -12.44 5.46 1.21
C THR A 231 -12.13 6.37 2.40
N GLY A 232 -13.12 6.77 3.20
CA GLY A 232 -12.83 7.50 4.44
C GLY A 232 -12.48 8.99 4.28
N GLY A 233 -11.61 9.50 5.16
CA GLY A 233 -11.46 10.88 5.65
C GLY A 233 -11.08 12.01 4.68
N LEU A 234 -10.55 13.12 5.21
CA LEU A 234 -10.21 14.34 4.45
C LEU A 234 -8.70 14.41 4.16
N ASN A 235 -8.32 14.57 2.90
CA ASN A 235 -6.93 14.70 2.41
C ASN A 235 -6.07 13.42 2.47
N GLN A 236 -6.69 12.28 2.16
CA GLN A 236 -6.05 10.97 2.10
C GLN A 236 -5.75 10.56 0.64
N HIS A 237 -4.93 9.53 0.48
CA HIS A 237 -4.48 9.01 -0.79
C HIS A 237 -4.72 7.51 -0.96
N ASP A 238 -5.95 7.08 -0.75
CA ASP A 238 -6.32 5.66 -0.84
C ASP A 238 -6.14 5.12 -2.26
N SER A 239 -5.82 3.83 -2.33
CA SER A 239 -5.78 3.05 -3.55
C SER A 239 -6.88 2.00 -3.50
N VAL A 240 -7.87 2.13 -4.37
CA VAL A 240 -9.01 1.22 -4.44
C VAL A 240 -8.92 0.40 -5.71
N TRP A 241 -8.92 -0.92 -5.59
CA TRP A 241 -8.86 -1.87 -6.68
C TRP A 241 -10.21 -2.57 -6.78
N VAL A 242 -10.91 -2.38 -7.90
CA VAL A 242 -12.29 -2.84 -8.12
C VAL A 242 -12.45 -3.45 -9.50
N ASP A 243 -13.47 -4.27 -9.67
CA ASP A 243 -13.86 -4.78 -10.96
C ASP A 243 -14.32 -3.64 -11.89
N LYS A 244 -13.93 -3.71 -13.18
CA LYS A 244 -14.52 -2.86 -14.21
C LYS A 244 -15.57 -3.62 -15.00
N GLN A 245 -16.79 -3.11 -14.95
CA GLN A 245 -17.93 -3.72 -15.63
C GLN A 245 -17.81 -3.72 -17.17
N VAL A 246 -18.05 -4.88 -17.79
CA VAL A 246 -18.66 -4.96 -19.14
C VAL A 246 -19.81 -5.98 -19.13
N GLY A 247 -21.04 -5.52 -18.87
CA GLY A 247 -22.28 -6.26 -19.19
C GLY A 247 -22.84 -7.27 -18.18
N GLY A 248 -22.45 -7.26 -16.90
CA GLY A 248 -22.98 -8.14 -15.84
C GLY A 248 -23.74 -7.40 -14.70
N PRO A 249 -24.45 -8.10 -13.78
CA PRO A 249 -25.26 -7.50 -12.71
C PRO A 249 -24.48 -7.11 -11.45
N ALA A 250 -23.19 -7.43 -11.36
CA ALA A 250 -22.36 -7.18 -10.19
C ALA A 250 -21.27 -6.16 -10.57
N THR A 251 -21.36 -4.99 -9.95
CA THR A 251 -20.44 -3.86 -10.13
C THR A 251 -20.07 -3.33 -8.77
N ASP A 252 -18.78 -3.22 -8.52
CA ASP A 252 -18.29 -2.56 -7.33
C ASP A 252 -18.71 -1.09 -7.30
N THR A 253 -18.98 -0.61 -6.08
CA THR A 253 -19.31 0.78 -5.84
C THR A 253 -18.27 1.41 -4.93
N VAL A 254 -17.45 2.30 -5.48
CA VAL A 254 -16.59 3.17 -4.66
C VAL A 254 -17.39 4.38 -4.19
N ARG A 255 -17.50 4.52 -2.87
CA ARG A 255 -18.18 5.62 -2.21
C ARG A 255 -17.20 6.56 -1.54
N TRP A 256 -17.57 7.82 -1.56
CA TRP A 256 -16.83 8.93 -0.93
C TRP A 256 -15.40 9.13 -1.44
N ALA A 257 -15.04 8.56 -2.61
CA ALA A 257 -13.76 8.84 -3.26
C ALA A 257 -13.53 10.35 -3.35
N ARG A 258 -12.49 10.84 -2.67
CA ARG A 258 -12.17 12.27 -2.59
C ARG A 258 -10.98 12.60 -3.49
N ALA A 259 -10.66 13.88 -3.58
CA ALA A 259 -9.45 14.34 -4.24
C ALA A 259 -8.22 13.71 -3.57
N GLY A 260 -7.53 12.80 -4.28
CA GLY A 260 -6.37 12.06 -3.77
C GLY A 260 -6.52 10.55 -3.85
N THR A 261 -7.75 10.03 -3.82
CA THR A 261 -8.06 8.61 -4.04
C THR A 261 -7.73 8.20 -5.47
N THR A 262 -7.05 7.08 -5.63
CA THR A 262 -6.82 6.42 -6.92
C THR A 262 -7.74 5.20 -7.00
N VAL A 263 -8.57 5.14 -8.05
CA VAL A 263 -9.45 4.01 -8.30
C VAL A 263 -8.96 3.28 -9.54
N HIS A 264 -8.60 2.01 -9.35
CA HIS A 264 -8.20 1.07 -10.40
C HIS A 264 -9.39 0.23 -10.78
N GLU A 265 -10.07 0.64 -11.85
CA GLU A 265 -11.15 -0.15 -12.46
C GLU A 265 -10.54 -1.20 -13.38
N VAL A 266 -10.44 -2.44 -12.92
CA VAL A 266 -9.77 -3.54 -13.62
C VAL A 266 -10.75 -4.37 -14.43
N GLU A 267 -10.71 -4.23 -15.75
CA GLU A 267 -11.52 -5.06 -16.68
C GLU A 267 -10.89 -6.45 -16.88
N SER A 268 -9.56 -6.45 -17.03
CA SER A 268 -8.74 -7.65 -17.20
C SER A 268 -7.29 -7.33 -16.86
N PHE A 269 -6.54 -8.35 -16.45
CA PHE A 269 -5.09 -8.28 -16.37
C PHE A 269 -4.46 -8.55 -17.74
N VAL A 270 -3.28 -8.00 -17.99
CA VAL A 270 -2.58 -8.06 -19.30
C VAL A 270 -2.34 -9.49 -19.83
N ALA A 271 -2.28 -10.50 -18.96
CA ALA A 271 -2.15 -11.93 -19.31
C ALA A 271 -3.46 -12.59 -19.78
N GLY A 272 -4.59 -11.91 -19.61
CA GLY A 272 -5.91 -12.43 -19.96
C GLY A 272 -6.55 -13.37 -18.93
N ASP A 273 -5.91 -13.59 -17.77
CA ASP A 273 -6.50 -14.41 -16.72
C ASP A 273 -6.88 -13.62 -15.47
N LYS A 274 -8.10 -13.87 -14.97
CA LYS A 274 -8.59 -13.46 -13.65
C LYS A 274 -8.34 -14.56 -12.59
N THR A 275 -7.73 -15.69 -12.98
CA THR A 275 -7.55 -16.93 -12.21
C THR A 275 -6.59 -16.87 -11.02
N LEU A 276 -6.03 -15.69 -10.72
CA LEU A 276 -5.17 -15.49 -9.55
C LEU A 276 -3.94 -16.41 -9.49
N ASP A 277 -3.51 -16.98 -10.63
CA ASP A 277 -2.45 -18.00 -10.70
C ASP A 277 -1.06 -17.45 -11.03
N GLY A 278 -0.89 -16.12 -11.03
CA GLY A 278 0.40 -15.48 -11.24
C GLY A 278 0.80 -15.31 -12.71
N ASP A 279 2.03 -14.86 -12.92
CA ASP A 279 2.63 -14.65 -14.23
C ASP A 279 3.94 -15.43 -14.40
N ASP A 280 3.89 -16.44 -15.27
CA ASP A 280 5.08 -17.13 -15.78
C ASP A 280 5.86 -16.19 -16.75
N ILE A 281 6.58 -15.20 -16.21
CA ILE A 281 7.57 -14.47 -17.00
C ILE A 281 8.68 -15.45 -17.35
N TRP A 282 8.93 -15.64 -18.65
CA TRP A 282 10.00 -16.54 -19.07
C TRP A 282 11.35 -15.87 -18.80
N ASP A 283 12.23 -16.52 -18.05
CA ASP A 283 13.59 -16.02 -17.80
C ASP A 283 14.64 -16.90 -18.52
N PRO A 284 15.39 -16.36 -19.50
CA PRO A 284 16.44 -17.08 -20.22
C PRO A 284 17.65 -17.48 -19.36
N GLN A 285 17.82 -16.90 -18.17
CA GLN A 285 18.91 -17.25 -17.24
C GLN A 285 18.64 -18.55 -16.48
N LEU A 286 17.39 -19.02 -16.45
CA LEU A 286 17.01 -20.27 -15.82
C LEU A 286 17.51 -21.47 -16.64
N ALA A 287 18.28 -22.36 -16.01
CA ALA A 287 18.71 -23.59 -16.65
C ALA A 287 17.51 -24.54 -16.81
N ASN A 288 17.39 -25.21 -17.96
CA ASN A 288 16.38 -26.24 -18.24
C ASN A 288 16.62 -27.54 -17.42
N GLY A 289 16.76 -27.48 -16.09
CA GLY A 289 17.02 -28.69 -15.29
C GLY A 289 16.94 -28.49 -13.78
N VAL A 290 16.35 -29.48 -13.11
CA VAL A 290 16.22 -29.57 -11.65
C VAL A 290 17.62 -29.59 -11.00
N GLY A 291 17.93 -28.57 -10.20
CA GLY A 291 19.13 -28.52 -9.33
C GLY A 291 20.30 -27.65 -9.79
N ALA A 292 20.14 -26.82 -10.82
CA ALA A 292 21.09 -25.76 -11.15
C ALA A 292 20.47 -24.38 -10.84
N ALA A 293 21.11 -23.59 -9.99
CA ALA A 293 20.76 -22.19 -9.82
C ALA A 293 21.15 -21.39 -11.08
N PRO A 294 20.38 -20.38 -11.51
CA PRO A 294 19.20 -19.76 -10.84
C PRO A 294 17.84 -20.47 -11.05
N ALA A 295 16.88 -20.24 -10.15
CA ALA A 295 15.53 -20.84 -10.13
C ALA A 295 14.44 -19.89 -9.57
N TYR A 296 13.16 -20.12 -9.91
CA TYR A 296 12.03 -19.45 -9.24
C TYR A 296 11.80 -20.02 -7.84
N VAL A 297 11.64 -19.13 -6.86
CA VAL A 297 11.35 -19.43 -5.46
C VAL A 297 10.16 -18.57 -5.03
N SER A 298 9.25 -19.15 -4.26
CA SER A 298 8.02 -18.47 -3.85
C SER A 298 8.24 -17.57 -2.64
N HIS A 299 7.79 -16.33 -2.76
CA HIS A 299 7.79 -15.30 -1.72
C HIS A 299 6.38 -14.72 -1.49
N GLY A 300 5.31 -15.41 -1.91
CA GLY A 300 3.93 -14.90 -1.77
C GLY A 300 3.50 -14.61 -0.32
N ASP A 301 4.13 -15.25 0.66
CA ASP A 301 3.87 -15.01 2.09
C ASP A 301 4.66 -13.82 2.68
N GLU A 302 5.58 -13.21 1.91
CA GLU A 302 6.37 -12.06 2.34
C GLU A 302 5.62 -10.74 2.09
N PRO A 303 5.86 -9.70 2.93
CA PRO A 303 5.11 -8.47 2.84
C PRO A 303 5.45 -7.68 1.57
N LEU A 304 4.42 -7.14 0.90
CA LEU A 304 4.64 -6.19 -0.19
C LEU A 304 5.35 -4.92 0.30
N TRP A 305 4.90 -4.39 1.45
CA TRP A 305 5.33 -3.11 2.01
C TRP A 305 6.27 -3.27 3.21
N PRO A 306 7.13 -2.27 3.47
CA PRO A 306 7.81 -2.17 4.77
C PRO A 306 6.79 -1.99 5.90
N SER A 307 7.21 -2.26 7.14
CA SER A 307 6.31 -2.22 8.31
C SER A 307 5.68 -0.84 8.58
N ASP A 308 6.27 0.23 8.06
CA ASP A 308 5.77 1.61 8.13
C ASP A 308 4.79 1.96 7.00
N MET A 309 4.49 1.04 6.08
CA MET A 309 3.65 1.24 4.88
C MET A 309 4.13 2.36 3.94
N ARG A 310 5.41 2.78 4.05
CA ARG A 310 6.00 3.87 3.25
C ARG A 310 7.18 3.33 2.43
N PRO A 311 6.95 2.84 1.19
CA PRO A 311 8.03 2.43 0.30
C PRO A 311 8.94 3.63 -0.02
N SER A 312 10.23 3.37 -0.11
CA SER A 312 11.26 4.40 -0.25
C SER A 312 12.25 4.03 -1.34
N GLY A 313 12.77 5.03 -2.05
CA GLY A 313 13.87 4.79 -2.99
C GLY A 313 15.10 4.13 -2.38
N GLN A 314 15.22 4.08 -1.04
CA GLN A 314 16.24 3.33 -0.30
C GLN A 314 16.05 1.82 -0.33
N ASP A 315 14.81 1.34 -0.41
CA ASP A 315 14.48 -0.09 -0.47
C ASP A 315 14.94 -0.72 -1.79
N VAL A 316 15.19 0.12 -2.80
CA VAL A 316 15.52 -0.31 -4.15
C VAL A 316 17.01 -0.63 -4.26
N VAL A 317 17.33 -1.92 -4.38
CA VAL A 317 18.70 -2.43 -4.54
C VAL A 317 18.76 -3.32 -5.78
N GLN A 318 19.61 -2.95 -6.73
CA GLN A 318 19.81 -3.69 -7.98
C GLN A 318 20.62 -4.97 -7.73
N GLY A 319 20.15 -6.09 -8.29
CA GLY A 319 20.87 -7.37 -8.31
C GLY A 319 21.89 -7.50 -9.43
N ALA A 320 22.03 -8.73 -9.94
CA ALA A 320 23.05 -9.11 -10.92
C ALA A 320 22.74 -8.68 -12.37
N LEU A 321 21.54 -8.17 -12.62
CA LEU A 321 21.12 -7.71 -13.95
C LEU A 321 21.66 -6.32 -14.28
N GLY A 322 21.97 -6.08 -15.56
CA GLY A 322 22.55 -4.83 -16.06
C GLY A 322 21.53 -3.74 -16.35
N ASP A 323 20.54 -3.55 -15.50
CA ASP A 323 19.33 -2.75 -15.73
C ASP A 323 19.25 -1.50 -14.84
N CYS A 324 20.38 -0.99 -14.36
CA CYS A 324 20.50 0.19 -13.49
C CYS A 324 19.58 1.38 -13.81
N LYS A 325 19.19 1.59 -15.08
CA LYS A 325 18.27 2.66 -15.49
C LYS A 325 16.84 2.42 -15.01
N VAL A 326 16.40 1.15 -14.97
CA VAL A 326 15.10 0.71 -14.47
C VAL A 326 15.09 0.88 -12.97
N VAL A 327 16.03 0.25 -12.27
CA VAL A 327 16.13 0.30 -10.80
C VAL A 327 16.32 1.73 -10.28
N ALA A 328 17.19 2.55 -10.88
CA ALA A 328 17.31 3.97 -10.52
C ALA A 328 16.04 4.77 -10.87
N GLY A 329 15.31 4.36 -11.91
CA GLY A 329 14.01 4.93 -12.28
C GLY A 329 12.95 4.66 -11.21
N ILE A 330 12.82 3.40 -10.78
CA ILE A 330 11.90 2.97 -9.71
C ILE A 330 12.25 3.71 -8.41
N SER A 331 13.54 3.75 -8.06
CA SER A 331 14.03 4.50 -6.89
C SER A 331 13.70 5.99 -6.99
N ALA A 332 13.80 6.60 -8.17
CA ALA A 332 13.45 8.01 -8.37
C ALA A 332 11.94 8.28 -8.25
N VAL A 333 11.09 7.38 -8.76
CA VAL A 333 9.63 7.47 -8.61
C VAL A 333 9.23 7.35 -7.14
N ALA A 334 9.80 6.38 -6.42
CA ALA A 334 9.57 6.21 -4.99
C ALA A 334 10.11 7.40 -4.16
N HIS A 335 11.16 8.06 -4.62
CA HIS A 335 11.76 9.18 -3.89
C HIS A 335 11.02 10.51 -4.08
N SER A 336 10.44 10.74 -5.26
CA SER A 336 10.00 12.07 -5.67
C SER A 336 8.53 12.30 -5.35
N ASN A 337 8.21 12.89 -4.19
CA ASN A 337 6.83 13.26 -3.87
C ASN A 337 6.69 14.41 -2.84
N PRO A 338 5.76 15.36 -3.05
CA PRO A 338 5.44 16.38 -2.03
C PRO A 338 4.79 15.80 -0.77
N GLY A 339 4.15 14.62 -0.86
CA GLY A 339 3.39 13.98 0.22
C GLY A 339 4.18 12.97 1.08
N GLY A 340 5.49 12.84 0.86
CA GLY A 340 6.32 11.79 1.49
C GLY A 340 6.69 10.68 0.51
N SER A 341 7.78 9.97 0.80
CA SER A 341 8.33 8.92 -0.07
C SER A 341 7.27 7.86 -0.44
N GLY A 342 7.21 7.50 -1.72
CA GLY A 342 6.54 6.31 -2.19
C GLY A 342 5.14 6.48 -2.75
N LEU A 343 4.50 7.66 -2.69
CA LEU A 343 3.08 7.80 -3.02
C LEU A 343 2.71 7.29 -4.44
N ALA A 344 3.52 7.55 -5.47
CA ALA A 344 3.26 7.02 -6.81
C ALA A 344 3.31 5.48 -6.86
N ILE A 345 4.21 4.87 -6.09
CA ILE A 345 4.32 3.42 -5.95
C ILE A 345 3.12 2.87 -5.17
N ARG A 346 2.77 3.49 -4.04
CA ARG A 346 1.64 3.09 -3.20
C ARG A 346 0.32 3.10 -3.97
N ARG A 347 0.11 4.13 -4.80
CA ARG A 347 -1.06 4.23 -5.67
C ARG A 347 -1.05 3.21 -6.78
N ALA A 348 0.10 2.73 -7.22
CA ALA A 348 0.20 1.83 -8.36
C ALA A 348 0.17 0.35 -7.96
N MET A 349 0.29 0.00 -6.68
CA MET A 349 0.48 -1.39 -6.27
C MET A 349 -0.40 -1.76 -5.09
N THR A 350 -0.75 -3.04 -5.00
CA THR A 350 -1.50 -3.60 -3.87
C THR A 350 -1.15 -5.07 -3.67
N ASP A 351 -1.38 -5.56 -2.47
CA ASP A 351 -1.35 -6.98 -2.13
C ASP A 351 -2.78 -7.53 -2.20
N PHE A 352 -2.96 -8.68 -2.85
CA PHE A 352 -4.28 -9.29 -3.04
C PHE A 352 -4.66 -10.34 -1.99
N GLY A 353 -3.79 -10.67 -1.05
CA GLY A 353 -4.15 -11.62 0.02
C GLY A 353 -3.82 -13.08 -0.25
N ASP A 354 -3.43 -13.42 -1.46
CA ASP A 354 -3.33 -14.80 -1.95
C ASP A 354 -1.93 -15.18 -2.48
N GLY A 355 -0.93 -14.38 -2.12
CA GLY A 355 0.44 -14.54 -2.61
C GLY A 355 0.72 -13.87 -3.96
N THR A 356 -0.25 -13.12 -4.48
CA THR A 356 -0.09 -12.29 -5.68
C THR A 356 -0.30 -10.81 -5.40
N PHE A 357 0.18 -9.98 -6.30
CA PHE A 357 0.25 -8.53 -6.16
C PHE A 357 -0.28 -7.83 -7.40
N GLY A 358 -1.06 -6.78 -7.21
CA GLY A 358 -1.53 -5.89 -8.27
C GLY A 358 -0.48 -4.83 -8.59
N VAL A 359 -0.22 -4.58 -9.87
CA VAL A 359 0.62 -3.47 -10.35
C VAL A 359 -0.07 -2.76 -11.51
N ALA A 360 -0.28 -1.46 -11.39
CA ALA A 360 -0.82 -0.58 -12.43
C ALA A 360 0.31 0.20 -13.08
N LEU A 361 0.50 0.00 -14.39
CA LEU A 361 1.53 0.70 -15.18
C LEU A 361 0.85 1.41 -16.36
N GLY A 362 0.64 2.71 -16.24
CA GLY A 362 -0.21 3.48 -17.15
C GLY A 362 -1.66 3.01 -17.06
N ASP A 363 -2.25 2.64 -18.20
CA ASP A 363 -3.63 2.12 -18.29
C ASP A 363 -3.68 0.57 -18.22
N ASP A 364 -2.53 -0.09 -18.03
CA ASP A 364 -2.42 -1.54 -17.99
C ASP A 364 -2.32 -2.05 -16.54
N TYR A 365 -3.07 -3.10 -16.23
CA TYR A 365 -3.06 -3.78 -14.93
C TYR A 365 -2.40 -5.16 -15.02
N TYR A 366 -1.52 -5.43 -14.06
CA TYR A 366 -0.77 -6.67 -13.93
C TYR A 366 -1.12 -7.33 -12.59
N ARG A 367 -1.26 -8.66 -12.62
CA ARG A 367 -1.25 -9.49 -11.43
C ARG A 367 0.05 -10.28 -11.48
N VAL A 368 0.87 -10.11 -10.46
CA VAL A 368 2.24 -10.61 -10.40
C VAL A 368 2.32 -11.56 -9.22
N ASP A 369 2.76 -12.80 -9.42
CA ASP A 369 3.00 -13.70 -8.29
C ASP A 369 4.28 -13.33 -7.53
N GLY A 370 4.37 -13.84 -6.30
CA GLY A 370 5.58 -13.78 -5.48
C GLY A 370 6.69 -14.75 -5.90
N ASP A 371 6.61 -15.46 -7.02
CA ASP A 371 7.68 -16.33 -7.48
C ASP A 371 8.78 -15.49 -8.15
N LEU A 372 9.88 -15.32 -7.43
CA LEU A 372 11.02 -14.49 -7.81
C LEU A 372 12.25 -15.37 -8.09
N VAL A 373 13.16 -14.88 -8.94
CA VAL A 373 14.34 -15.65 -9.33
C VAL A 373 15.43 -15.50 -8.28
N GLU A 374 15.87 -16.62 -7.72
CA GLU A 374 17.00 -16.70 -6.80
C GLU A 374 18.21 -17.40 -7.41
N ASP A 375 19.40 -16.96 -7.00
CA ASP A 375 20.67 -17.67 -7.17
C ASP A 375 21.38 -17.79 -5.81
N GLY A 376 21.54 -19.02 -5.31
CA GLY A 376 22.20 -19.27 -4.03
C GLY A 376 21.50 -18.70 -2.79
N GLY A 377 20.17 -18.58 -2.81
CA GLY A 377 19.36 -18.04 -1.71
C GLY A 377 19.35 -16.51 -1.63
N SER A 378 19.60 -15.84 -2.75
CA SER A 378 19.48 -14.39 -2.88
C SER A 378 18.76 -14.05 -4.18
N LEU A 379 17.87 -13.06 -4.12
CA LEU A 379 17.17 -12.56 -5.31
C LEU A 379 18.20 -12.11 -6.36
N LEU A 380 18.06 -12.63 -7.57
CA LEU A 380 18.99 -12.41 -8.67
C LEU A 380 18.85 -11.00 -9.26
N TYR A 381 17.65 -10.42 -9.18
CA TYR A 381 17.28 -9.13 -9.74
C TYR A 381 17.10 -8.07 -8.65
N ALA A 382 16.10 -7.19 -8.72
CA ALA A 382 15.85 -6.27 -7.61
C ALA A 382 15.65 -7.05 -6.31
N GLY A 383 16.40 -6.67 -5.28
CA GLY A 383 16.38 -7.31 -3.98
C GLY A 383 15.19 -6.87 -3.13
N THR A 384 15.05 -7.48 -1.95
CA THR A 384 14.10 -7.08 -0.93
C THR A 384 14.50 -5.74 -0.29
N GLY A 385 13.49 -4.94 0.04
CA GLY A 385 13.64 -3.70 0.78
C GLY A 385 13.85 -3.89 2.28
N ARG A 386 13.67 -2.79 3.04
CA ARG A 386 13.57 -2.86 4.50
C ARG A 386 12.46 -3.83 4.92
N ASP A 387 12.63 -4.48 6.06
CA ASP A 387 11.66 -5.42 6.64
C ASP A 387 11.27 -6.60 5.72
N GLY A 388 12.06 -6.89 4.68
CA GLY A 388 11.75 -7.93 3.69
C GLY A 388 10.76 -7.48 2.61
N ALA A 389 10.46 -6.19 2.50
CA ALA A 389 9.45 -5.68 1.58
C ALA A 389 9.74 -6.02 0.11
N LEU A 390 8.76 -6.60 -0.58
CA LEU A 390 8.90 -7.08 -1.96
C LEU A 390 8.62 -6.05 -3.06
N TRP A 391 8.05 -4.88 -2.72
CA TRP A 391 7.50 -3.96 -3.73
C TRP A 391 8.46 -3.62 -4.89
N ALA A 392 9.76 -3.47 -4.63
CA ALA A 392 10.73 -3.14 -5.66
C ALA A 392 10.93 -4.29 -6.67
N ALA A 393 10.99 -5.54 -6.16
CA ALA A 393 11.12 -6.74 -6.97
C ALA A 393 9.85 -7.00 -7.80
N ILE A 394 8.67 -6.85 -7.18
CA ILE A 394 7.37 -6.98 -7.86
C ILE A 394 7.21 -5.90 -8.94
N ALA A 395 7.59 -4.65 -8.66
CA ALA A 395 7.56 -3.58 -9.65
C ALA A 395 8.49 -3.87 -10.84
N GLU A 396 9.70 -4.36 -10.59
CA GLU A 396 10.66 -4.72 -11.64
C GLU A 396 10.15 -5.87 -12.51
N LYS A 397 9.55 -6.91 -11.90
CA LYS A 397 8.90 -8.03 -12.59
C LYS A 397 7.78 -7.53 -13.52
N ALA A 398 6.89 -6.69 -13.00
CA ALA A 398 5.82 -6.07 -13.79
C ALA A 398 6.35 -5.23 -14.96
N ILE A 399 7.41 -4.45 -14.75
CA ILE A 399 8.04 -3.63 -15.81
C ILE A 399 8.66 -4.52 -16.89
N ALA A 400 9.28 -5.66 -16.52
CA ALA A 400 9.84 -6.61 -17.48
C ALA A 400 8.77 -7.13 -18.44
N TRP A 401 7.55 -7.37 -17.91
CA TRP A 401 6.42 -7.75 -18.74
C TRP A 401 5.88 -6.58 -19.56
N HIS A 402 5.69 -5.41 -18.94
CA HIS A 402 5.16 -4.21 -19.59
C HIS A 402 5.99 -3.79 -20.80
N ASP A 403 7.32 -3.69 -20.67
CA ASP A 403 8.20 -3.29 -21.76
C ASP A 403 8.24 -4.35 -22.89
N SER A 404 8.10 -5.63 -22.55
CA SER A 404 8.06 -6.70 -23.56
C SER A 404 6.83 -6.63 -24.45
N ARG A 405 5.68 -6.23 -23.89
CA ARG A 405 4.41 -6.08 -24.62
C ARG A 405 4.51 -4.96 -25.66
N ALA A 406 5.13 -3.84 -25.29
CA ALA A 406 5.41 -2.75 -26.20
C ALA A 406 6.34 -3.16 -27.37
N ASN A 407 7.24 -4.12 -27.12
CA ASN A 407 8.32 -4.49 -28.05
C ASN A 407 8.15 -5.86 -28.75
N ARG A 408 7.01 -6.56 -28.57
CA ARG A 408 6.66 -7.87 -29.19
C ARG A 408 7.58 -9.06 -28.81
N PHE A 409 8.31 -8.98 -27.70
CA PHE A 409 9.06 -10.12 -27.16
C PHE A 409 8.22 -10.82 -26.07
N ARG A 410 8.49 -12.10 -25.77
CA ARG A 410 7.98 -12.70 -24.52
C ARG A 410 8.62 -11.95 -23.35
N GLY A 411 7.85 -11.63 -22.30
CA GLY A 411 8.37 -10.96 -21.10
C GLY A 411 9.57 -11.69 -20.55
N THR A 412 10.70 -10.99 -20.40
CA THR A 412 11.93 -11.52 -19.79
C THR A 412 12.63 -10.40 -19.03
N TYR A 413 13.28 -10.72 -17.91
CA TYR A 413 14.16 -9.80 -17.20
C TYR A 413 15.30 -9.28 -18.09
N GLU A 414 15.83 -10.09 -19.02
CA GLU A 414 16.91 -9.66 -19.93
C GLU A 414 16.59 -8.41 -20.77
N GLN A 415 15.30 -8.17 -21.07
CA GLN A 415 14.85 -6.98 -21.79
C GLN A 415 15.14 -5.69 -21.00
N LEU A 416 15.11 -5.75 -19.66
CA LEU A 416 15.34 -4.58 -18.78
C LEU A 416 16.72 -3.93 -18.96
N LYS A 417 17.72 -4.67 -19.45
CA LYS A 417 19.05 -4.10 -19.80
C LYS A 417 18.96 -2.99 -20.86
N ARG A 418 17.88 -2.98 -21.66
CA ARG A 418 17.63 -2.00 -22.73
C ARG A 418 16.60 -0.95 -22.34
N THR A 419 15.76 -1.24 -21.36
CA THR A 419 14.74 -0.32 -20.83
C THR A 419 15.41 0.89 -20.15
N GLY A 420 14.90 2.08 -20.41
CA GLY A 420 15.38 3.33 -19.83
C GLY A 420 14.56 3.77 -18.61
N SER A 421 15.02 4.79 -17.91
CA SER A 421 14.26 5.37 -16.79
C SER A 421 12.97 6.07 -17.25
N LEU A 422 12.87 6.45 -18.53
CA LEU A 422 11.70 7.16 -19.05
C LEU A 422 10.50 6.24 -19.19
N GLU A 423 10.74 4.99 -19.58
CA GLU A 423 9.72 3.94 -19.61
C GLU A 423 9.16 3.74 -18.20
N VAL A 424 10.01 3.70 -17.17
CA VAL A 424 9.58 3.64 -15.76
C VAL A 424 8.80 4.88 -15.35
N PHE A 425 9.27 6.09 -15.67
CA PHE A 425 8.58 7.33 -15.32
C PHE A 425 7.19 7.40 -15.96
N THR A 426 7.08 7.00 -17.23
CA THR A 426 5.80 6.96 -17.95
C THR A 426 4.88 5.90 -17.37
N ALA A 427 5.41 4.71 -17.08
CA ALA A 427 4.66 3.61 -16.48
C ALA A 427 4.05 3.99 -15.13
N PHE A 428 4.78 4.74 -14.29
CA PHE A 428 4.24 5.27 -13.03
C PHE A 428 3.60 6.66 -13.16
N GLY A 429 3.08 6.99 -14.34
CA GLY A 429 2.15 8.11 -14.51
C GLY A 429 2.78 9.49 -14.70
N SER A 430 4.05 9.60 -15.11
CA SER A 430 4.62 10.90 -15.50
C SER A 430 3.99 11.40 -16.81
N SER A 431 3.42 12.61 -16.79
CA SER A 431 2.69 13.18 -17.96
C SER A 431 3.61 13.65 -19.09
N GLU A 432 4.85 13.99 -18.76
CA GLU A 432 5.87 14.43 -19.71
C GLU A 432 7.21 13.88 -19.24
N VAL A 433 8.05 13.44 -20.17
CA VAL A 433 9.37 12.90 -19.87
C VAL A 433 10.43 13.48 -20.79
N GLY A 434 11.65 13.62 -20.29
CA GLY A 434 12.78 14.12 -21.06
C GLY A 434 14.05 13.29 -20.83
N ASN A 435 14.81 13.07 -21.91
CA ASN A 435 16.13 12.41 -21.89
C ASN A 435 17.19 13.20 -22.70
N PRO A 436 17.39 14.51 -22.43
CA PRO A 436 18.44 15.28 -23.08
C PRO A 436 19.84 14.87 -22.57
N PHE A 437 20.82 14.96 -23.46
CA PHE A 437 22.21 15.10 -23.04
C PHE A 437 22.36 16.37 -22.16
N THR A 438 23.30 16.35 -21.23
CA THR A 438 23.49 17.46 -20.27
C THR A 438 23.68 18.82 -20.97
N ASN A 439 24.38 18.89 -22.10
CA ASN A 439 24.56 20.10 -22.92
C ASN A 439 23.31 20.58 -23.67
N ARG A 440 22.30 19.73 -23.84
CA ARG A 440 20.99 20.11 -24.39
C ARG A 440 20.03 20.47 -23.26
N TYR A 441 20.18 19.85 -22.10
CA TYR A 441 19.42 20.19 -20.90
C TYR A 441 19.78 21.57 -20.37
N ALA A 442 21.06 21.92 -20.33
CA ALA A 442 21.56 23.19 -19.79
C ALA A 442 22.63 23.83 -20.69
N ARG A 443 22.79 25.15 -20.58
CA ARG A 443 23.75 25.95 -21.37
C ARG A 443 25.09 26.21 -20.67
N SER A 444 25.16 25.98 -19.36
CA SER A 444 26.36 26.12 -18.54
C SER A 444 26.23 25.29 -17.26
N ALA A 445 27.31 25.14 -16.49
CA ALA A 445 27.28 24.52 -15.16
C ALA A 445 26.30 25.21 -14.20
N ALA A 446 26.24 26.55 -14.22
CA ALA A 446 25.32 27.32 -13.39
C ALA A 446 23.84 27.11 -13.79
N ASP A 447 23.58 27.05 -15.11
CA ASP A 447 22.25 26.73 -15.64
C ASP A 447 21.84 25.29 -15.28
N LEU A 448 22.78 24.34 -15.35
CA LEU A 448 22.55 22.95 -14.92
C LEU A 448 22.15 22.89 -13.45
N GLY A 449 22.93 23.50 -12.55
CA GLY A 449 22.63 23.50 -11.12
C GLY A 449 21.27 24.13 -10.82
N THR A 450 20.91 25.21 -11.52
CA THR A 450 19.61 25.89 -11.35
C THR A 450 18.44 25.02 -11.81
N LYS A 451 18.57 24.35 -12.97
CA LYS A 451 17.51 23.49 -13.52
C LYS A 451 17.33 22.21 -12.72
N LEU A 452 18.42 21.55 -12.33
CA LEU A 452 18.36 20.37 -11.47
C LEU A 452 17.68 20.69 -10.14
N PHE A 453 18.02 21.82 -9.52
CA PHE A 453 17.38 22.25 -8.28
C PHE A 453 15.88 22.51 -8.47
N ARG A 454 15.49 23.18 -9.56
CA ARG A 454 14.08 23.47 -9.85
C ARG A 454 13.26 22.18 -10.01
N GLN A 455 13.75 21.24 -10.81
CA GLN A 455 13.08 19.96 -11.08
C GLN A 455 12.97 19.14 -9.80
N TRP A 456 14.07 19.02 -9.04
CA TRP A 456 14.06 18.33 -7.74
C TRP A 456 13.09 18.96 -6.75
N ASN A 457 13.07 20.30 -6.66
CA ASN A 457 12.14 21.04 -5.78
C ASN A 457 10.68 21.00 -6.27
N ALA A 458 10.41 20.49 -7.47
CA ALA A 458 9.08 20.20 -7.97
C ALA A 458 8.64 18.75 -7.69
N TYR A 459 9.46 17.97 -6.97
CA TYR A 459 9.21 16.55 -6.67
C TYR A 459 9.03 15.70 -7.92
N GLU A 460 9.76 16.05 -8.97
CA GLU A 460 9.73 15.37 -10.25
C GLU A 460 10.81 14.27 -10.26
N PRO A 461 10.48 13.02 -10.69
CA PRO A 461 11.46 11.93 -10.70
C PRO A 461 12.60 12.22 -11.67
N MET A 462 13.83 11.96 -11.21
CA MET A 462 15.04 12.28 -11.94
C MET A 462 16.11 11.20 -11.80
N THR A 463 16.73 10.85 -12.93
CA THR A 463 17.98 10.07 -12.95
C THR A 463 19.07 10.78 -13.75
N LEU A 464 20.31 10.55 -13.33
CA LEU A 464 21.52 11.00 -14.03
C LEU A 464 22.32 9.78 -14.45
N SER A 465 22.52 9.61 -15.76
CA SER A 465 23.43 8.59 -16.27
C SER A 465 24.84 9.17 -16.36
N LEU A 466 25.73 8.76 -15.44
CA LEU A 466 27.12 9.18 -15.45
C LEU A 466 27.97 8.24 -16.30
N MET A 467 28.93 8.82 -17.01
CA MET A 467 29.96 8.12 -17.76
C MET A 467 31.32 8.71 -17.38
N GLY A 468 32.43 8.08 -17.75
CA GLY A 468 33.75 8.68 -17.59
C GLY A 468 34.27 8.70 -16.15
N SER A 469 34.92 9.80 -15.75
CA SER A 469 35.76 9.84 -14.54
C SER A 469 34.99 10.06 -13.24
N LEU A 470 33.77 10.60 -13.31
CA LEU A 470 32.86 10.73 -12.17
C LEU A 470 32.01 9.48 -11.92
N ASN A 471 32.02 8.49 -12.82
CA ASN A 471 31.28 7.27 -12.57
C ASN A 471 32.05 6.41 -11.55
N SER A 472 31.49 6.18 -10.36
CA SER A 472 32.07 5.27 -9.35
C SER A 472 31.94 3.79 -9.76
N VAL A 473 31.23 3.54 -10.86
CA VAL A 473 31.04 2.24 -11.49
C VAL A 473 31.71 2.27 -12.88
N GLY A 474 32.31 1.16 -13.33
CA GLY A 474 32.88 1.11 -14.68
C GLY A 474 31.80 1.23 -15.76
N GLY A 475 32.02 2.05 -16.79
CA GLY A 475 31.12 2.16 -17.94
C GLY A 475 30.07 3.28 -17.82
N SER A 476 28.85 3.03 -18.31
CA SER A 476 27.70 3.94 -18.17
C SER A 476 26.79 3.40 -17.08
N HIS A 477 26.47 4.23 -16.09
CA HIS A 477 25.66 3.82 -14.94
C HIS A 477 24.63 4.90 -14.59
N ALA A 478 23.40 4.49 -14.26
CA ALA A 478 22.33 5.41 -13.89
C ALA A 478 22.24 5.57 -12.38
N TYR A 479 22.07 6.80 -11.94
CA TYR A 479 21.90 7.16 -10.54
C TYR A 479 20.58 7.90 -10.34
N THR A 480 19.94 7.70 -9.21
CA THR A 480 18.80 8.51 -8.78
C THR A 480 19.31 9.87 -8.28
N VAL A 481 18.67 10.96 -8.68
CA VAL A 481 18.97 12.28 -8.10
C VAL A 481 18.31 12.37 -6.73
N TRP A 482 19.10 12.19 -5.67
CA TRP A 482 18.62 12.04 -4.31
C TRP A 482 18.34 13.38 -3.63
N ASN A 483 19.24 14.35 -3.78
CA ASN A 483 19.07 15.67 -3.18
C ASN A 483 19.80 16.73 -4.02
N VAL A 484 19.27 17.95 -4.05
CA VAL A 484 19.93 19.08 -4.70
C VAL A 484 19.98 20.26 -3.74
N VAL A 485 21.19 20.60 -3.28
CA VAL A 485 21.42 21.73 -2.39
C VAL A 485 21.90 22.92 -3.23
N ALA A 486 20.98 23.84 -3.51
CA ALA A 486 21.26 25.04 -4.28
C ALA A 486 22.37 25.89 -3.64
N ASN A 487 23.22 26.47 -4.49
CA ASN A 487 24.14 27.53 -4.10
C ASN A 487 23.77 28.83 -4.84
N PRO A 488 22.92 29.70 -4.26
CA PRO A 488 22.45 30.90 -4.94
C PRO A 488 23.57 31.88 -5.31
N ALA A 489 24.64 31.93 -4.52
CA ALA A 489 25.80 32.79 -4.78
C ALA A 489 26.68 32.28 -5.93
N ASN A 490 26.70 30.96 -6.15
CA ASN A 490 27.41 30.33 -7.25
C ASN A 490 26.70 29.04 -7.69
N PRO A 491 25.72 29.12 -8.61
CA PRO A 491 24.91 27.95 -9.00
C PRO A 491 25.72 26.83 -9.66
N ALA A 492 26.93 27.11 -10.17
CA ALA A 492 27.82 26.07 -10.66
C ALA A 492 28.34 25.17 -9.52
N GLN A 493 28.33 25.66 -8.28
CA GLN A 493 28.69 24.93 -7.07
C GLN A 493 27.47 24.37 -6.33
N THR A 494 26.29 24.35 -6.96
CA THR A 494 25.13 23.59 -6.46
C THR A 494 25.54 22.13 -6.26
N ARG A 495 25.29 21.58 -5.07
CA ARG A 495 25.60 20.19 -4.74
C ARG A 495 24.45 19.30 -5.18
N VAL A 496 24.78 18.24 -5.89
CA VAL A 496 23.87 17.21 -6.39
C VAL A 496 24.28 15.90 -5.74
N VAL A 497 23.42 15.39 -4.88
CA VAL A 497 23.57 14.09 -4.22
C VAL A 497 22.89 13.05 -5.10
N LEU A 498 23.62 11.99 -5.43
CA LEU A 498 23.17 10.90 -6.28
C LEU A 498 23.17 9.61 -5.47
N ARG A 499 22.12 8.81 -5.62
CA ARG A 499 22.06 7.45 -5.05
C ARG A 499 22.43 6.44 -6.12
N ASN A 500 23.37 5.56 -5.79
CA ASN A 500 23.74 4.42 -6.61
C ASN A 500 22.73 3.27 -6.41
N PRO A 501 22.08 2.75 -7.47
CA PRO A 501 21.11 1.67 -7.34
C PRO A 501 21.69 0.36 -6.80
N TRP A 502 23.01 0.16 -6.77
CA TRP A 502 23.65 -1.01 -6.14
C TRP A 502 23.60 -1.02 -4.61
N GLY A 503 23.02 0.00 -3.97
CA GLY A 503 22.95 0.07 -2.50
C GLY A 503 24.31 0.31 -1.81
N ARG A 504 25.33 0.74 -2.57
CA ARG A 504 26.67 1.10 -2.08
C ARG A 504 27.27 2.23 -2.92
N ASP A 505 28.18 2.99 -2.34
CA ASP A 505 28.87 4.13 -2.97
C ASP A 505 29.67 3.77 -4.24
N GLY A 506 30.10 2.50 -4.36
CA GLY A 506 30.90 1.99 -5.47
C GLY A 506 32.39 2.28 -5.27
N ASN A 507 33.19 2.35 -6.35
CA ASN A 507 34.58 2.79 -6.25
C ASN A 507 34.66 4.32 -6.17
N ALA A 508 33.96 4.94 -5.20
CA ALA A 508 33.98 6.38 -5.00
C ALA A 508 35.46 6.84 -4.91
N ASN A 509 35.95 7.48 -5.98
CA ASN A 509 37.37 7.70 -6.16
C ASN A 509 37.84 8.77 -5.16
N PRO A 510 38.72 8.44 -4.19
CA PRO A 510 39.15 9.39 -3.16
C PRO A 510 39.98 10.56 -3.73
N GLY A 511 40.35 10.51 -5.02
CA GLY A 511 41.06 11.57 -5.73
C GLY A 511 40.18 12.68 -6.33
N ILE A 512 38.85 12.61 -6.24
CA ILE A 512 37.94 13.63 -6.79
C ILE A 512 37.57 14.65 -5.69
N PRO A 513 38.01 15.92 -5.77
CA PRO A 513 37.68 16.93 -4.76
C PRO A 513 36.16 17.15 -4.67
N GLY A 514 35.56 17.02 -3.49
CA GLY A 514 34.10 17.16 -3.29
C GLY A 514 33.33 15.85 -3.26
N ASN A 515 33.97 14.71 -3.55
CA ASN A 515 33.47 13.35 -3.32
C ASN A 515 33.57 12.95 -1.82
N ALA A 516 33.28 13.90 -0.93
CA ALA A 516 33.33 13.66 0.51
C ALA A 516 32.10 12.84 0.91
N ASP A 517 32.15 11.54 0.63
CA ASP A 517 31.36 10.59 1.38
C ASP A 517 32.18 10.19 2.62
N ALA A 518 31.62 10.46 3.80
CA ALA A 518 32.19 10.09 5.08
C ALA A 518 31.74 8.68 5.52
N ASN A 519 30.81 8.04 4.79
CA ASN A 519 30.20 6.76 5.08
C ASN A 519 30.02 5.89 3.81
N PRO A 520 31.01 5.05 3.47
CA PRO A 520 31.06 4.28 2.21
C PRO A 520 29.94 3.21 2.03
N ASN A 521 28.92 3.18 2.88
CA ASN A 521 27.85 2.18 2.84
C ASN A 521 26.45 2.80 2.77
N ASP A 522 26.31 4.11 2.50
CA ASP A 522 25.00 4.76 2.40
C ASP A 522 24.45 4.88 0.97
N ALA A 523 25.22 4.41 -0.02
CA ALA A 523 24.92 4.47 -1.45
C ALA A 523 24.90 5.87 -2.06
N LEU A 524 25.34 6.91 -1.35
CA LEU A 524 25.26 8.30 -1.79
C LEU A 524 26.63 8.83 -2.23
N VAL A 525 26.64 9.49 -3.38
CA VAL A 525 27.80 10.23 -3.86
C VAL A 525 27.40 11.67 -4.15
N THR A 526 28.26 12.63 -3.82
CA THR A 526 27.97 14.07 -4.00
C THR A 526 28.90 14.69 -5.04
N TYR A 527 28.31 15.37 -6.01
CA TYR A 527 29.04 16.16 -7.01
C TYR A 527 28.52 17.59 -7.08
N THR A 528 29.35 18.51 -7.54
CA THR A 528 28.90 19.85 -7.93
C THR A 528 28.35 19.84 -9.36
N ALA A 529 27.43 20.75 -9.67
CA ALA A 529 26.96 20.95 -11.04
C ALA A 529 28.13 21.24 -12.02
N GLN A 530 29.19 21.91 -11.57
CA GLN A 530 30.41 22.15 -12.33
C GLN A 530 31.16 20.87 -12.67
N GLN A 531 31.27 19.93 -11.74
CA GLN A 531 31.90 18.63 -12.00
C GLN A 531 31.10 17.84 -13.04
N ILE A 532 29.79 17.71 -12.82
CA ILE A 532 28.88 17.01 -13.76
C ILE A 532 28.95 17.67 -15.15
N TRP A 533 28.99 19.00 -15.21
CA TRP A 533 29.13 19.70 -16.48
C TRP A 533 30.46 19.43 -17.19
N ASN A 534 31.57 19.41 -16.46
CA ASN A 534 32.91 19.28 -17.04
C ASN A 534 33.21 17.87 -17.55
N ASP A 535 32.89 16.84 -16.77
CA ASP A 535 33.20 15.44 -17.12
C ASP A 535 32.27 14.92 -18.22
N ASN A 536 31.05 15.45 -18.29
CA ASN A 536 29.93 14.67 -18.82
C ASN A 536 29.00 15.42 -19.79
N ARG A 537 29.29 16.68 -20.15
CA ARG A 537 28.38 17.53 -20.96
C ARG A 537 27.85 16.91 -22.27
N ASN A 538 28.61 16.05 -22.94
CA ASN A 538 28.24 15.49 -24.25
C ASN A 538 27.82 14.01 -24.22
N ILE A 539 27.95 13.33 -23.08
CA ILE A 539 27.78 11.88 -22.97
C ILE A 539 26.79 11.48 -21.88
N SER A 540 26.72 12.21 -20.77
CA SER A 540 25.70 12.00 -19.76
C SER A 540 24.33 12.48 -20.20
N ARG A 541 23.34 11.80 -19.65
CA ARG A 541 21.93 12.08 -19.87
C ARG A 541 21.29 12.49 -18.56
N VAL A 542 20.46 13.52 -18.63
CA VAL A 542 19.56 13.94 -17.56
C VAL A 542 18.20 13.40 -17.94
N ASN A 543 17.72 12.41 -17.19
CA ASN A 543 16.37 11.90 -17.35
C ASN A 543 15.47 12.55 -16.31
N TRP A 544 14.29 12.98 -16.71
CA TRP A 544 13.31 13.55 -15.80
C TRP A 544 11.89 13.21 -16.28
N GLY A 545 10.96 13.11 -15.34
CA GLY A 545 9.53 13.04 -15.58
C GLY A 545 8.80 14.18 -14.88
N ARG A 546 7.65 14.62 -15.41
CA ARG A 546 6.71 15.48 -14.70
C ARG A 546 5.68 14.64 -13.99
N ALA A 547 5.53 14.81 -12.68
CA ALA A 547 4.41 14.22 -11.97
C ALA A 547 3.09 14.74 -12.55
N THR A 548 2.11 13.86 -12.68
CA THR A 548 0.72 14.26 -12.92
C THR A 548 0.21 15.03 -11.69
N SER A 549 -0.46 16.15 -11.92
CA SER A 549 -0.91 17.10 -10.89
C SER A 549 -1.95 16.53 -9.97
#